data_AF-A0A9E3WA71-F1
#
_entry.id   AF-A0A9E3WA71-F1
#
_cell.length_a   1.000
_cell.length_b   1.000
_cell.length_c   1.000
_cell.angle_alpha   90.00
_cell.angle_beta   90.00
_cell.angle_gamma   90.00
#
_symmetry.space_group_name_H-M   'P 1'
#
loop_
_entity.id
_entity.type
_entity.pdbx_description
1 polymer ?
#
loop_
_entity_poly.entity_id
_entity_poly.type
_entity_poly.pdbx_seq_one_letter_code
_entity_poly.pdbx_strand_id
1 'polypeptide(L)'
;MKRSSPRSTVWILPIVMALAVLPVLSSSHTAKQNPPVKMGTSGGSSADISRLYCCAGTLGSVVLYDGRLSILSNNHVLARSGLARAGESTVQPGLIDNGCSASGLNVVGTFPGDLVPLGHNVDAAISTAISGKVDATGAILDIGVPCSTVQAPTVNLAVSKSGRTTGTT
;
A
#
# COMPACT_ATOMS: atom_id res chain seq x y z
N MET A 1 29.01 -72.29 25.87
CA MET A 1 29.57 -70.96 25.52
C MET A 1 28.42 -69.97 25.36
N LYS A 2 28.34 -68.98 26.26
CA LYS A 2 27.28 -67.94 26.30
C LYS A 2 27.50 -66.92 25.19
N ARG A 3 26.50 -66.64 24.35
CA ARG A 3 26.44 -65.43 23.51
C ARG A 3 25.27 -64.56 23.99
N SER A 4 25.59 -63.48 24.70
CA SER A 4 24.65 -62.44 25.12
C SER A 4 24.41 -61.46 23.96
N SER A 5 23.16 -61.25 23.56
CA SER A 5 22.78 -60.20 22.58
C SER A 5 22.82 -58.81 23.23
N PRO A 6 23.32 -57.77 22.56
CA PRO A 6 23.25 -56.40 23.08
C PRO A 6 21.83 -55.83 22.90
N ARG A 7 21.25 -55.28 23.99
CA ARG A 7 20.01 -54.48 23.93
C ARG A 7 20.38 -53.07 23.50
N SER A 8 19.84 -52.62 22.37
CA SER A 8 19.94 -51.23 21.89
C SER A 8 18.98 -50.35 22.68
N THR A 9 19.50 -49.36 23.41
CA THR A 9 18.70 -48.36 24.11
C THR A 9 18.41 -47.20 23.15
N VAL A 10 17.17 -47.10 22.69
CA VAL A 10 16.69 -45.98 21.87
C VAL A 10 16.33 -44.82 22.80
N TRP A 11 17.01 -43.69 22.65
CA TRP A 11 16.71 -42.46 23.38
C TRP A 11 15.72 -41.61 22.58
N ILE A 12 14.49 -41.48 23.07
CA ILE A 12 13.49 -40.57 22.51
C ILE A 12 13.73 -39.19 23.14
N LEU A 13 14.30 -38.27 22.38
CA LEU A 13 14.40 -36.85 22.76
C LEU A 13 13.04 -36.18 22.53
N PRO A 14 12.43 -35.51 23.53
CA PRO A 14 11.19 -34.79 23.33
C PRO A 14 11.45 -33.54 22.47
N ILE A 15 10.79 -33.46 21.32
CA ILE A 15 10.76 -32.26 20.49
C ILE A 15 9.84 -31.25 21.19
N VAL A 16 10.42 -30.31 21.91
CA VAL A 16 9.70 -29.14 22.42
C VAL A 16 9.51 -28.18 21.26
N MET A 17 8.33 -28.17 20.66
CA MET A 17 7.94 -27.15 19.67
C MET A 17 7.73 -25.83 20.42
N ALA A 18 8.74 -24.97 20.43
CA ALA A 18 8.58 -23.59 20.88
C ALA A 18 7.76 -22.84 19.83
N LEU A 19 6.52 -22.49 20.18
CA LEU A 19 5.67 -21.62 19.35
C LEU A 19 6.22 -20.20 19.45
N ALA A 20 7.07 -19.80 18.50
CA ALA A 20 7.54 -18.43 18.40
C ALA A 20 6.37 -17.52 17.99
N VAL A 21 5.87 -16.72 18.93
CA VAL A 21 4.97 -15.60 18.60
C VAL A 21 5.82 -14.52 17.94
N LEU A 22 5.84 -14.52 16.61
CA LEU A 22 6.46 -13.43 15.85
C LEU A 22 5.63 -12.17 16.09
N PRO A 23 6.24 -11.02 16.42
CA PRO A 23 5.51 -9.77 16.50
C PRO A 23 4.85 -9.50 15.14
N VAL A 24 3.52 -9.33 15.13
CA VAL A 24 2.83 -8.77 13.98
C VAL A 24 3.31 -7.33 13.89
N LEU A 25 4.27 -7.06 13.01
CA LEU A 25 4.68 -5.71 12.68
C LEU A 25 3.43 -5.03 12.08
N SER A 26 2.77 -4.20 12.87
CA SER A 26 1.75 -3.30 12.33
C SER A 26 2.41 -2.47 11.24
N SER A 27 1.96 -2.67 10.01
CA SER A 27 2.42 -1.89 8.87
C SER A 27 1.97 -0.45 9.07
N SER A 28 2.92 0.46 9.32
CA SER A 28 2.61 1.87 9.47
C SER A 28 2.05 2.46 8.16
N HIS A 29 1.06 3.34 8.29
CA HIS A 29 0.51 4.08 7.14
C HIS A 29 1.50 5.07 6.54
N THR A 30 2.58 5.45 7.23
CA THR A 30 3.59 6.42 6.76
C THR A 30 4.93 5.77 6.44
N ALA A 31 5.24 4.60 7.00
CA ALA A 31 6.53 3.95 6.78
C ALA A 31 6.66 3.39 5.37
N LYS A 32 7.89 3.38 4.86
CA LYS A 32 8.22 2.65 3.63
C LYS A 32 7.95 1.15 3.80
N GLN A 33 7.21 0.58 2.85
CA GLN A 33 6.91 -0.84 2.83
C GLN A 33 7.90 -1.59 1.92
N ASN A 34 8.04 -2.90 2.16
CA ASN A 34 8.62 -3.79 1.15
C ASN A 34 7.53 -4.09 0.12
N PRO A 35 7.74 -3.84 -1.18
CA PRO A 35 6.76 -4.16 -2.21
C PRO A 35 6.38 -5.66 -2.19
N PRO A 36 5.13 -6.02 -2.54
CA PRO A 36 4.08 -5.13 -3.05
C PRO A 36 3.47 -4.23 -1.97
N VAL A 37 3.34 -2.94 -2.30
CA VAL A 37 2.78 -1.92 -1.42
C VAL A 37 1.26 -2.06 -1.32
N LYS A 38 0.72 -1.97 -0.11
CA LYS A 38 -0.73 -1.96 0.13
C LYS A 38 -1.31 -0.55 -0.03
N MET A 39 -2.58 -0.49 -0.43
CA MET A 39 -3.35 0.76 -0.44
C MET A 39 -3.68 1.20 0.99
N GLY A 40 -4.19 2.41 1.18
CA GLY A 40 -4.38 3.02 2.51
C GLY A 40 -3.07 3.51 3.15
N THR A 41 -1.96 3.53 2.39
CA THR A 41 -0.64 3.98 2.83
C THR A 41 -0.29 5.34 2.22
N SER A 42 0.72 5.98 2.79
CA SER A 42 1.27 7.25 2.31
C SER A 42 1.77 7.15 0.88
N GLY A 43 1.49 8.14 0.05
CA GLY A 43 2.07 8.24 -1.28
C GLY A 43 1.70 9.54 -1.98
N GLY A 44 2.13 9.68 -3.22
CA GLY A 44 1.84 10.85 -4.05
C GLY A 44 2.84 11.02 -5.19
N SER A 45 2.76 12.14 -5.91
CA SER A 45 3.76 12.47 -6.93
C SER A 45 5.13 12.72 -6.30
N SER A 46 6.17 12.13 -6.87
CA SER A 46 7.57 12.39 -6.48
C SER A 46 8.03 13.82 -6.77
N ALA A 47 7.27 14.55 -7.58
CA ALA A 47 7.57 15.93 -7.95
C ALA A 47 6.71 16.95 -7.19
N ASP A 48 5.89 16.52 -6.23
CA ASP A 48 5.10 17.42 -5.38
C ASP A 48 5.95 18.05 -4.26
N ILE A 49 6.97 18.79 -4.71
CA ILE A 49 7.96 19.44 -3.88
C ILE A 49 8.30 20.82 -4.44
N SER A 50 8.50 21.75 -3.52
CA SER A 50 9.01 23.08 -3.78
C SER A 50 10.13 23.40 -2.77
N ARG A 51 10.70 24.60 -2.85
CA ARG A 51 11.66 25.08 -1.85
C ARG A 51 11.05 25.22 -0.44
N LEU A 52 9.73 25.42 -0.34
CA LEU A 52 9.06 25.76 0.93
C LEU A 52 8.33 24.58 1.57
N TYR A 53 7.86 23.64 0.76
CA TYR A 53 7.07 22.50 1.23
C TYR A 53 7.12 21.34 0.23
N CYS A 54 6.81 20.15 0.72
CA CYS A 54 6.48 18.98 -0.09
C CYS A 54 5.14 18.40 0.37
N CYS A 55 4.54 17.56 -0.46
CA CYS A 55 3.23 17.00 -0.20
C CYS A 55 3.27 15.47 -0.08
N ALA A 56 2.27 14.93 0.60
CA ALA A 56 1.95 13.51 0.64
C ALA A 56 0.45 13.35 0.86
N GLY A 57 -0.10 12.28 0.34
CA GLY A 57 -1.48 11.86 0.54
C GLY A 57 -1.57 10.37 0.82
N THR A 58 -2.71 9.79 0.49
CA THR A 58 -2.95 8.35 0.61
C THR A 58 -3.06 7.73 -0.77
N LEU A 59 -2.41 6.60 -1.01
CA LEU A 59 -2.73 5.74 -2.15
C LEU A 59 -4.06 5.04 -1.84
N GLY A 60 -5.14 5.45 -2.50
CA GLY A 60 -6.50 5.13 -2.06
C GLY A 60 -6.91 3.68 -2.32
N SER A 61 -6.94 3.29 -3.59
CA SER A 61 -7.28 1.93 -4.01
C SER A 61 -6.54 1.56 -5.30
N VAL A 62 -6.44 0.27 -5.59
CA VAL A 62 -6.12 -0.19 -6.93
C VAL A 62 -7.40 -0.49 -7.69
N VAL A 63 -7.42 -0.09 -8.95
CA VAL A 63 -8.55 -0.24 -9.87
C VAL A 63 -8.05 -0.74 -11.22
N LEU A 64 -8.95 -1.27 -12.04
CA LEU A 64 -8.70 -1.44 -13.46
C LEU A 64 -9.23 -0.20 -14.19
N TYR A 65 -8.34 0.51 -14.86
CA TYR A 65 -8.68 1.66 -15.71
C TYR A 65 -8.11 1.39 -17.11
N ASP A 66 -8.96 1.41 -18.13
CA ASP A 66 -8.64 1.01 -19.51
C ASP A 66 -7.87 -0.32 -19.60
N GLY A 67 -8.30 -1.30 -18.80
CA GLY A 67 -7.70 -2.64 -18.77
C GLY A 67 -6.34 -2.72 -18.07
N ARG A 68 -5.86 -1.64 -17.43
CA ARG A 68 -4.58 -1.59 -16.71
C ARG A 68 -4.79 -1.43 -15.22
N LEU A 69 -4.03 -2.21 -14.43
CA LEU A 69 -3.96 -2.03 -12.99
C LEU A 69 -3.41 -0.63 -12.69
N SER A 70 -4.16 0.11 -11.89
CA SER A 70 -3.94 1.53 -11.67
C SER A 70 -4.24 1.89 -10.22
N ILE A 71 -3.59 2.94 -9.73
CA ILE A 71 -3.79 3.50 -8.39
C ILE A 71 -4.75 4.68 -8.51
N LEU A 72 -5.85 4.64 -7.76
CA LEU A 72 -6.79 5.73 -7.60
C LEU A 72 -6.49 6.49 -6.31
N SER A 73 -6.42 7.82 -6.43
CA SER A 73 -6.39 8.74 -5.30
C SER A 73 -6.87 10.12 -5.77
N ASN A 74 -6.75 11.13 -4.92
CA ASN A 74 -7.05 12.51 -5.23
C ASN A 74 -6.11 13.08 -6.30
N ASN A 75 -6.62 14.02 -7.10
CA ASN A 75 -5.82 14.82 -8.02
C ASN A 75 -4.71 15.57 -7.26
N HIS A 76 -5.03 16.17 -6.11
CA HIS A 76 -3.99 16.86 -5.33
C HIS A 76 -2.87 15.94 -4.82
N VAL A 77 -3.07 14.61 -4.82
CA VAL A 77 -2.08 13.62 -4.39
C VAL A 77 -1.25 13.09 -5.55
N LEU A 78 -1.88 12.70 -6.66
CA LEU A 78 -1.20 12.06 -7.79
C LEU A 78 -0.87 13.03 -8.93
N ALA A 79 -1.69 14.06 -9.12
CA ALA A 79 -1.62 14.98 -10.24
C ALA A 79 -1.21 16.40 -9.83
N ARG A 80 -0.74 16.60 -8.60
CA ARG A 80 -0.23 17.88 -8.08
C ARG A 80 -1.22 19.03 -8.31
N SER A 81 -2.51 18.77 -8.08
CA SER A 81 -3.57 19.76 -8.30
C SER A 81 -3.64 20.23 -9.77
N GLY A 82 -3.45 19.31 -10.71
CA GLY A 82 -3.43 19.56 -12.16
C GLY A 82 -2.08 20.01 -12.72
N LEU A 83 -1.04 20.13 -11.90
CA LEU A 83 0.29 20.57 -12.34
C LEU A 83 1.21 19.43 -12.77
N ALA A 84 0.83 18.17 -12.51
CA ALA A 84 1.64 17.02 -12.89
C ALA A 84 1.67 16.84 -14.40
N ARG A 85 2.84 16.44 -14.91
CA ARG A 85 3.05 16.05 -16.30
C ARG A 85 2.96 14.53 -16.44
N ALA A 86 2.44 14.07 -17.56
CA ALA A 86 2.47 12.65 -17.89
C ALA A 86 3.92 12.11 -17.82
N GLY A 87 4.09 10.94 -17.22
CA GLY A 87 5.39 10.33 -16.94
C GLY A 87 5.94 10.59 -15.53
N GLU A 88 5.32 11.48 -14.73
CA GLU A 88 5.74 11.67 -13.33
C GLU A 88 5.54 10.40 -12.49
N SER A 89 6.48 10.14 -11.59
CA SER A 89 6.47 8.95 -10.74
C SER A 89 5.54 9.13 -9.54
N THR A 90 4.72 8.11 -9.27
CA THR A 90 4.00 7.96 -8.01
C THR A 90 4.85 7.12 -7.05
N VAL A 91 5.01 7.60 -5.82
CA VAL A 91 5.92 7.02 -4.83
C VAL A 91 5.22 6.57 -3.54
N GLN A 92 5.82 5.58 -2.88
CA GLN A 92 5.50 5.15 -1.52
C GLN A 92 6.79 5.05 -0.67
N PRO A 93 6.84 5.66 0.53
CA PRO A 93 5.86 6.61 1.06
C PRO A 93 5.84 7.93 0.28
N GLY A 94 4.92 8.83 0.61
CA GLY A 94 4.89 10.20 0.08
C GLY A 94 6.04 11.04 0.63
N LEU A 95 6.33 12.17 -0.01
CA LEU A 95 7.55 12.95 0.25
C LEU A 95 7.65 13.46 1.68
N ILE A 96 6.53 13.90 2.29
CA ILE A 96 6.50 14.35 3.69
C ILE A 96 7.04 13.27 4.63
N ASP A 97 6.68 12.01 4.38
CA ASP A 97 7.04 10.87 5.24
C ASP A 97 8.45 10.33 4.95
N ASN A 98 9.18 10.96 4.02
CA ASN A 98 10.59 10.70 3.73
C ASN A 98 11.43 12.01 3.77
N GLY A 99 11.04 12.96 4.61
CA GLY A 99 11.81 14.19 4.83
C GLY A 99 11.94 15.08 3.58
N CYS A 100 10.90 15.13 2.75
CA CYS A 100 10.89 15.83 1.46
C CYS A 100 12.00 15.39 0.50
N SER A 101 12.37 14.10 0.52
CA SER A 101 13.32 13.52 -0.41
C SER A 101 12.64 12.45 -1.28
N ALA A 102 12.86 12.50 -2.59
CA ALA A 102 12.45 11.42 -3.49
C ALA A 102 13.43 10.23 -3.48
N SER A 103 14.58 10.37 -2.82
CA SER A 103 15.61 9.34 -2.78
C SER A 103 15.18 8.14 -1.93
N GLY A 104 15.42 6.94 -2.46
CA GLY A 104 15.16 5.70 -1.74
C GLY A 104 13.69 5.32 -1.57
N LEU A 105 12.75 6.03 -2.21
CA LEU A 105 11.32 5.69 -2.21
C LEU A 105 11.02 4.50 -3.13
N ASN A 106 9.89 3.82 -2.87
CA ASN A 106 9.35 2.88 -3.84
C ASN A 106 8.64 3.67 -4.95
N VAL A 107 9.08 3.54 -6.19
CA VAL A 107 8.28 3.99 -7.34
C VAL A 107 7.23 2.91 -7.63
N VAL A 108 5.96 3.25 -7.42
CA VAL A 108 4.84 2.31 -7.47
C VAL A 108 3.93 2.50 -8.69
N GLY A 109 4.04 3.66 -9.35
CA GLY A 109 3.25 3.95 -10.53
C GLY A 109 3.79 5.12 -11.34
N THR A 110 3.15 5.38 -12.48
CA THR A 110 3.43 6.49 -13.38
C THR A 110 2.12 7.21 -13.71
N PHE A 111 2.10 8.54 -13.53
CA PHE A 111 0.96 9.37 -13.87
C PHE A 111 0.81 9.45 -15.40
N PRO A 112 -0.31 8.99 -15.99
CA PRO A 112 -0.52 8.98 -17.43
C PRO A 112 -1.07 10.31 -17.98
N GLY A 113 -1.56 11.20 -17.13
CA GLY A 113 -2.31 12.40 -17.54
C GLY A 113 -3.81 12.35 -17.21
N ASP A 114 -4.31 11.21 -16.70
CA ASP A 114 -5.73 11.02 -16.38
C ASP A 114 -6.10 11.59 -15.00
N LEU A 115 -6.87 12.67 -15.01
CA LEU A 115 -7.38 13.34 -13.82
C LEU A 115 -8.79 13.90 -14.05
N VAL A 116 -9.50 14.14 -12.95
CA VAL A 116 -10.67 15.03 -12.94
C VAL A 116 -10.16 16.47 -12.72
N PRO A 117 -10.47 17.42 -13.62
CA PRO A 117 -10.07 18.81 -13.45
C PRO A 117 -10.59 19.39 -12.12
N LEU A 118 -9.86 20.35 -11.56
CA LEU A 118 -10.31 21.03 -10.35
C LEU A 118 -11.54 21.90 -10.63
N GLY A 119 -12.39 22.10 -9.61
CA GLY A 119 -13.65 22.83 -9.74
C GLY A 119 -14.89 21.96 -10.00
N HIS A 120 -14.68 20.64 -10.15
CA HIS A 120 -15.75 19.64 -10.14
C HIS A 120 -16.03 19.15 -8.70
N ASN A 121 -17.15 18.45 -8.50
CA ASN A 121 -17.54 17.88 -7.20
C ASN A 121 -16.72 16.65 -6.78
N VAL A 122 -15.66 16.31 -7.52
CA VAL A 122 -14.82 15.15 -7.29
C VAL A 122 -13.35 15.55 -7.47
N ASP A 123 -12.52 15.07 -6.54
CA ASP A 123 -11.07 15.22 -6.58
C ASP A 123 -10.46 13.83 -6.80
N ALA A 124 -10.06 13.55 -8.04
CA ALA A 124 -9.57 12.23 -8.43
C ALA A 124 -8.53 12.29 -9.55
N ALA A 125 -7.57 11.37 -9.49
CA ALA A 125 -6.61 11.09 -10.54
C ALA A 125 -6.20 9.61 -10.50
N ILE A 126 -5.66 9.14 -11.62
CA ILE A 126 -5.17 7.78 -11.79
C ILE A 126 -3.67 7.80 -12.01
N SER A 127 -2.95 6.86 -11.41
CA SER A 127 -1.57 6.52 -11.77
C SER A 127 -1.51 5.08 -12.26
N THR A 128 -0.96 4.81 -13.45
CA THR A 128 -0.77 3.43 -13.91
C THR A 128 0.19 2.72 -12.96
N ALA A 129 -0.18 1.56 -12.43
CA ALA A 129 0.63 0.85 -11.46
C ALA A 129 1.79 0.11 -12.15
N ILE A 130 2.96 0.11 -11.52
CA ILE A 130 4.08 -0.70 -11.97
C ILE A 130 3.88 -2.14 -11.48
N SER A 131 4.02 -3.11 -12.39
CA SER A 131 3.85 -4.53 -12.07
C SER A 131 4.73 -4.98 -10.90
N GLY A 132 4.13 -5.70 -9.94
CA GLY A 132 4.80 -6.19 -8.73
C GLY A 132 5.14 -5.11 -7.69
N LYS A 133 4.81 -3.84 -7.91
CA LYS A 133 5.08 -2.76 -6.93
C LYS A 133 3.90 -2.47 -6.01
N VAL A 134 2.68 -2.78 -6.44
CA VAL A 134 1.45 -2.68 -5.64
C VAL A 134 0.82 -4.04 -5.45
N ASP A 135 0.08 -4.20 -4.35
CA ASP A 135 -0.67 -5.41 -4.07
C ASP A 135 -1.88 -5.50 -5.02
N ALA A 136 -1.78 -6.37 -6.02
CA ALA A 136 -2.81 -6.54 -7.05
C ALA A 136 -4.12 -7.15 -6.53
N THR A 137 -4.14 -7.68 -5.30
CA THR A 137 -5.38 -8.17 -4.68
C THR A 137 -6.34 -7.04 -4.30
N GLY A 138 -5.85 -5.79 -4.24
CA GLY A 138 -6.64 -4.67 -3.73
C GLY A 138 -6.67 -4.57 -2.21
N ALA A 139 -5.79 -5.28 -1.50
CA ALA A 139 -5.70 -5.17 -0.05
C ALA A 139 -5.42 -3.73 0.39
N ILE A 140 -6.34 -3.19 1.18
CA ILE A 140 -6.20 -1.91 1.88
C ILE A 140 -5.63 -2.21 3.27
N LEU A 141 -4.59 -1.49 3.66
CA LEU A 141 -3.94 -1.62 4.96
C LEU A 141 -4.99 -1.55 6.09
N ASP A 142 -4.97 -2.54 6.98
CA ASP A 142 -5.85 -2.70 8.15
C ASP A 142 -7.35 -2.89 7.86
N ILE A 143 -7.76 -2.97 6.59
CA ILE A 143 -9.12 -3.33 6.17
C ILE A 143 -9.13 -4.72 5.49
N GLY A 144 -8.12 -5.00 4.66
CA GLY A 144 -8.04 -6.21 3.84
C GLY A 144 -8.53 -6.00 2.42
N VAL A 145 -8.85 -7.10 1.73
CA VAL A 145 -9.33 -7.08 0.34
C VAL A 145 -10.82 -6.71 0.33
N PRO A 146 -11.24 -5.67 -0.40
CA PRO A 146 -12.65 -5.33 -0.56
C PRO A 146 -13.46 -6.51 -1.11
N CYS A 147 -14.72 -6.65 -0.65
CA CYS A 147 -15.62 -7.67 -1.18
C CYS A 147 -15.86 -7.45 -2.68
N SER A 148 -15.93 -8.55 -3.44
CA SER A 148 -16.25 -8.50 -4.87
C SER A 148 -17.73 -8.19 -5.15
N THR A 149 -18.60 -8.33 -4.14
CA THR A 149 -20.01 -7.98 -4.24
C THR A 149 -20.18 -6.48 -4.04
N VAL A 150 -20.63 -5.78 -5.08
CA VAL A 150 -20.93 -4.35 -5.01
C VAL A 150 -22.18 -4.13 -4.17
N GLN A 151 -22.07 -3.24 -3.19
CA GLN A 151 -23.20 -2.77 -2.39
C GLN A 151 -23.58 -1.35 -2.85
N ALA A 152 -24.86 -1.13 -3.15
CA ALA A 152 -25.35 0.20 -3.49
C ALA A 152 -25.24 1.14 -2.27
N PRO A 153 -24.70 2.35 -2.42
CA PRO A 153 -24.59 3.30 -1.32
C PRO A 153 -25.97 3.76 -0.88
N THR A 154 -26.16 3.88 0.44
CA THR A 154 -27.36 4.47 1.06
C THR A 154 -26.94 5.44 2.15
N VAL A 155 -27.80 6.41 2.47
CA VAL A 155 -27.54 7.34 3.57
C VAL A 155 -27.43 6.55 4.87
N ASN A 156 -26.43 6.86 5.69
CA ASN A 156 -26.06 6.14 6.92
C ASN A 156 -25.50 4.72 6.74
N LEU A 157 -25.15 4.31 5.51
CA LEU A 157 -24.37 3.09 5.32
C LEU A 157 -23.03 3.21 6.08
N ALA A 158 -22.75 2.25 6.95
CA ALA A 158 -21.47 2.20 7.65
C ALA A 158 -20.34 1.98 6.64
N VAL A 159 -19.29 2.78 6.76
CA VAL A 159 -18.09 2.70 5.91
C VAL A 159 -16.86 2.56 6.80
N SER A 160 -15.82 1.93 6.26
CA SER A 160 -14.50 2.04 6.83
C SER A 160 -13.55 2.62 5.80
N LYS A 161 -12.60 3.44 6.26
CA LYS A 161 -11.52 3.97 5.44
C LYS A 161 -10.19 3.76 6.13
N SER A 162 -9.13 3.69 5.34
CA SER A 162 -7.75 3.59 5.82
C SER A 162 -6.90 4.58 5.05
N GLY A 163 -6.02 5.29 5.74
CA GLY A 163 -5.18 6.30 5.10
C GLY A 163 -4.10 6.90 5.98
N ARG A 164 -3.17 7.61 5.30
CA ARG A 164 -1.94 8.18 5.87
C ARG A 164 -2.14 8.89 7.22
N THR A 165 -3.15 9.75 7.32
CA THR A 165 -3.30 10.67 8.47
C THR A 165 -4.17 10.10 9.59
N THR A 166 -5.25 9.42 9.25
CA THR A 166 -6.26 8.99 10.23
C THR A 166 -6.11 7.54 10.66
N GLY A 167 -5.26 6.76 9.97
CA GLY A 167 -5.33 5.31 10.04
C GLY A 167 -6.70 4.80 9.63
N THR A 168 -7.09 3.65 10.20
CA THR A 168 -8.40 3.03 9.98
C THR A 168 -9.48 3.66 10.85
N THR A 169 -10.59 4.07 10.24
CA THR A 169 -11.80 4.55 10.92
C THR A 169 -13.05 3.90 10.34
#